data_AF-A0A6L4AAE0-F1
#
_entry.id   AF-A0A6L4AAE0-F1
#
_cell.length_a   1.000
_cell.length_b   1.000
_cell.length_c   1.000
_cell.angle_alpha   90.00
_cell.angle_beta   90.00
_cell.angle_gamma   90.00
#
_symmetry.space_group_name_H-M   'P 1'
#
loop_
_entity.id
_entity.type
_entity.pdbx_description
1 polymer ?
#
loop_
_entity_poly.entity_id
_entity_poly.type
_entity_poly.pdbx_seq_one_letter_code
_entity_poly.pdbx_strand_id
1 'polypeptide(L)'
;MMIERKSAPSLSSGIRNLGRRLWYALSIIVNVALLIVIGIIVPSWNQSFILDAQLDDWLPFFYAAAAVNILIYGLLLAFEPKRLRPLLESIADVFTIIALFTLIAIFPFDFSDTT
;
A
#
# COMPACT_ATOMS: atom_id res chain seq x y z
N MET A 1 46.60 15.32 19.11
CA MET A 1 46.32 14.66 17.81
C MET A 1 45.28 13.58 18.10
N MET A 2 44.01 13.86 17.82
CA MET A 2 42.86 13.08 18.28
C MET A 2 42.40 12.20 17.11
N ILE A 3 42.60 10.89 17.22
CA ILE A 3 42.28 9.93 16.16
C ILE A 3 40.78 9.69 16.18
N GLU A 4 40.08 10.27 15.20
CA GLU A 4 38.67 10.04 14.94
C GLU A 4 38.49 8.58 14.50
N ARG A 5 38.08 7.69 15.42
CA ARG A 5 37.69 6.32 15.07
C ARG A 5 36.42 6.40 14.24
N LYS A 6 36.57 6.33 12.91
CA LYS A 6 35.46 6.06 11.99
C LYS A 6 34.85 4.71 12.40
N SER A 7 33.76 4.76 13.15
CA SER A 7 33.06 3.55 13.61
C SER A 7 32.56 2.80 12.38
N ALA A 8 32.95 1.53 12.28
CA ALA A 8 32.43 0.65 11.24
C ALA A 8 30.90 0.58 11.38
N PRO A 9 30.14 0.58 10.26
CA PRO A 9 28.69 0.45 10.31
C PRO A 9 28.33 -0.85 11.04
N SER A 10 27.54 -0.74 12.10
CA SER A 10 27.14 -1.91 12.88
C SER A 10 26.28 -2.84 12.02
N LEU A 11 26.56 -4.14 12.04
CA LEU A 11 25.78 -5.17 11.31
C LEU A 11 24.26 -5.05 11.54
N SER A 12 23.86 -4.64 12.75
CA SER A 12 22.46 -4.42 13.11
C SER A 12 21.78 -3.27 12.36
N SER A 13 22.54 -2.23 11.97
CA SER A 13 22.01 -1.12 11.17
C SER A 13 21.74 -1.53 9.72
N GLY A 14 22.60 -2.38 9.15
CA GLY A 14 22.43 -2.93 7.81
C GLY A 14 21.19 -3.80 7.69
N ILE A 15 21.00 -4.74 8.63
CA ILE A 15 19.83 -5.63 8.66
C ILE A 15 18.52 -4.83 8.79
N ARG A 16 18.49 -3.80 9.64
CA ARG A 16 17.30 -2.95 9.82
C ARG A 16 16.95 -2.16 8.56
N ASN A 17 17.95 -1.67 7.83
CA ASN A 17 17.74 -0.97 6.56
C ASN A 17 17.23 -1.92 5.48
N LEU A 18 17.76 -3.14 5.41
CA LEU A 18 17.31 -4.17 4.47
C LEU A 18 15.86 -4.57 4.73
N GLY A 19 15.51 -4.88 5.97
CA GLY A 19 14.13 -5.25 6.34
C GLY A 19 13.11 -4.17 5.94
N ARG A 20 13.46 -2.90 6.12
CA ARG A 20 12.63 -1.78 5.67
C ARG A 20 12.48 -1.69 4.15
N ARG A 21 13.56 -1.87 3.39
CA ARG A 21 13.49 -1.84 1.92
C ARG A 21 12.62 -2.97 1.39
N LEU A 22 12.75 -4.16 1.97
CA LEU A 22 11.91 -5.31 1.65
C LEU A 22 10.45 -5.02 1.97
N TRP A 23 10.17 -4.35 3.09
CA TRP A 23 8.82 -3.93 3.45
C TRP A 23 8.23 -2.97 2.40
N TYR A 24 8.97 -1.93 2.01
CA TYR A 24 8.50 -0.99 0.98
C TYR A 24 8.26 -1.69 -0.36
N ALA A 25 9.16 -2.58 -0.77
CA ALA A 25 9.00 -3.37 -2.00
C ALA A 25 7.76 -4.27 -1.93
N LEU A 26 7.54 -4.95 -0.81
CA LEU A 26 6.37 -5.78 -0.58
C LEU A 26 5.08 -4.95 -0.65
N SER A 27 5.03 -3.78 0.00
CA SER A 27 3.88 -2.88 -0.06
C SER A 27 3.56 -2.46 -1.49
N ILE A 28 4.58 -2.14 -2.31
CA ILE A 28 4.38 -1.83 -3.74
C ILE A 28 3.77 -3.03 -4.46
N ILE A 29 4.36 -4.22 -4.30
CA ILE A 29 3.90 -5.45 -4.97
C ILE A 29 2.44 -5.75 -4.59
N VAL A 30 2.08 -5.63 -3.31
CA VAL A 30 0.71 -5.85 -2.84
C VAL A 30 -0.26 -4.83 -3.44
N ASN A 31 0.08 -3.54 -3.46
CA ASN A 31 -0.79 -2.52 -4.06
C ASN A 31 -0.94 -2.74 -5.58
N VAL A 32 0.12 -3.13 -6.29
CA VAL A 32 0.05 -3.48 -7.72
C VAL A 32 -0.83 -4.72 -7.93
N ALA A 33 -0.67 -5.75 -7.11
CA ALA A 33 -1.50 -6.95 -7.18
C ALA A 33 -2.98 -6.61 -6.95
N LEU A 34 -3.28 -5.76 -5.98
CA LEU A 34 -4.65 -5.28 -5.73
C LEU A 34 -5.23 -4.52 -6.92
N LEU A 35 -4.45 -3.63 -7.55
CA LEU A 35 -4.87 -2.93 -8.78
C LEU A 35 -5.23 -3.92 -9.90
N ILE A 36 -4.42 -4.97 -10.09
CA ILE A 36 -4.67 -5.99 -11.10
C ILE A 36 -5.92 -6.80 -10.77
N VAL A 37 -6.06 -7.23 -9.52
CA VAL A 37 -7.23 -8.01 -9.07
C VAL A 37 -8.49 -7.19 -9.27
N ILE A 38 -8.54 -5.97 -8.77
CA ILE A 38 -9.74 -5.13 -8.82
C ILE A 38 -10.03 -4.60 -10.22
N GLY A 39 -9.01 -4.31 -11.03
CA GLY A 39 -9.21 -3.75 -12.36
C GLY A 39 -9.42 -4.76 -13.48
N ILE A 40 -8.93 -5.99 -13.33
CA ILE A 40 -9.00 -7.00 -14.40
C ILE A 40 -9.82 -8.21 -13.97
N ILE A 41 -9.57 -8.72 -12.76
CA ILE A 41 -10.16 -9.98 -12.31
C ILE A 41 -11.60 -9.76 -11.85
N VAL A 42 -11.87 -8.74 -11.03
CA VAL A 42 -13.21 -8.48 -10.48
C VAL A 42 -14.26 -8.18 -11.56
N PRO A 43 -14.01 -7.36 -12.59
CA PRO A 43 -14.99 -7.13 -13.67
C PRO A 43 -15.26 -8.39 -14.51
N SER A 44 -14.32 -9.34 -14.53
CA SER A 44 -14.49 -10.62 -15.23
C SER A 44 -15.33 -11.63 -14.44
N TRP A 45 -15.57 -11.37 -13.15
CA TRP A 45 -16.52 -12.15 -12.36
C TRP A 45 -17.92 -11.77 -12.84
N ASN A 46 -18.46 -12.63 -13.70
CA ASN A 46 -19.76 -12.53 -14.38
C ASN A 46 -20.95 -12.57 -13.39
N GLN A 47 -20.96 -11.68 -12.40
CA GLN A 47 -21.91 -11.64 -11.30
C GLN A 47 -22.62 -10.30 -11.26
N SER A 48 -23.95 -10.38 -11.37
CA SER A 48 -24.92 -9.32 -11.07
C SER A 48 -24.82 -8.73 -9.66
N PHE A 49 -23.94 -9.26 -8.80
CA PHE A 49 -23.67 -8.82 -7.43
C PHE A 49 -22.79 -7.55 -7.34
N ILE A 50 -22.08 -7.21 -8.41
CA ILE A 50 -21.08 -6.12 -8.47
C ILE A 50 -21.54 -4.99 -9.42
N LEU A 51 -22.68 -5.19 -10.12
CA LEU A 51 -23.18 -4.33 -11.19
C LEU A 51 -23.89 -3.04 -10.74
N ASP A 52 -23.70 -2.61 -9.49
CA ASP A 52 -24.31 -1.36 -9.03
C ASP A 52 -23.45 -0.16 -9.41
N ALA A 53 -24.11 0.96 -9.73
CA ALA A 53 -23.48 2.26 -10.02
C ALA A 53 -22.47 2.71 -8.96
N GLN A 54 -22.58 2.16 -7.74
CA GLN A 54 -21.64 2.36 -6.65
C GLN A 54 -20.22 1.86 -6.99
N LEU A 55 -20.08 0.77 -7.76
CA LEU A 55 -18.75 0.28 -8.14
C LEU A 55 -18.00 1.34 -8.95
N ASP A 56 -18.64 1.87 -9.99
CA ASP A 56 -18.05 2.87 -10.90
C ASP A 56 -17.74 4.18 -10.18
N ASP A 57 -18.55 4.54 -9.17
CA ASP A 57 -18.31 5.73 -8.35
C ASP A 57 -17.11 5.56 -7.41
N TRP A 58 -16.89 4.36 -6.87
CA TRP A 58 -15.88 4.09 -5.85
C TRP A 58 -14.53 3.62 -6.40
N LEU A 59 -14.51 2.94 -7.56
CA LEU A 59 -13.29 2.42 -8.20
C LEU A 59 -12.21 3.47 -8.44
N PRO A 60 -12.52 4.69 -8.93
CA PRO A 60 -11.52 5.74 -9.13
C PRO A 60 -10.81 6.13 -7.82
N PHE A 61 -11.52 6.17 -6.70
CA PHE A 61 -10.93 6.46 -5.39
C PHE A 61 -9.98 5.35 -4.94
N PHE A 62 -10.36 4.09 -5.17
CA PHE A 62 -9.47 2.96 -4.90
C PHE A 62 -8.18 3.05 -5.72
N TYR A 63 -8.29 3.30 -7.03
CA TYR A 63 -7.13 3.44 -7.91
C TYR A 63 -6.23 4.60 -7.52
N ALA A 64 -6.82 5.76 -7.19
CA ALA A 64 -6.06 6.90 -6.71
C ALA A 64 -5.32 6.58 -5.41
N ALA A 65 -5.97 5.94 -4.44
CA ALA A 65 -5.36 5.58 -3.17
C ALA A 65 -4.21 4.56 -3.34
N ALA A 66 -4.43 3.50 -4.10
CA ALA A 66 -3.41 2.51 -4.39
C ALA A 66 -2.22 3.10 -5.18
N ALA A 67 -2.49 3.98 -6.15
CA ALA A 67 -1.45 4.67 -6.91
C ALA A 67 -0.59 5.57 -6.00
N VAL A 68 -1.22 6.34 -5.11
CA VAL A 68 -0.49 7.18 -4.14
C VAL A 68 0.36 6.34 -3.20
N ASN A 69 -0.15 5.21 -2.70
CA ASN A 69 0.63 4.28 -1.89
C ASN A 69 1.86 3.75 -2.63
N ILE A 70 1.71 3.34 -3.89
CA ILE A 70 2.83 2.89 -4.73
C ILE A 70 3.88 4.00 -4.89
N LEU A 71 3.45 5.23 -5.16
CA LEU A 71 4.35 6.37 -5.31
C LEU A 71 5.09 6.67 -4.00
N ILE A 72 4.41 6.67 -2.86
CA ILE A 72 5.01 6.91 -1.55
C ILE A 72 6.05 5.84 -1.22
N TYR A 73 5.69 4.56 -1.31
CA TYR A 73 6.63 3.48 -1.02
C TYR A 73 7.77 3.42 -2.05
N GLY A 74 7.50 3.75 -3.31
CA GLY A 74 8.52 3.91 -4.35
C GLY A 74 9.52 5.02 -4.01
N LEU A 75 9.05 6.18 -3.54
CA LEU A 75 9.89 7.28 -3.09
C LEU A 75 10.72 6.89 -1.85
N LEU A 76 10.10 6.21 -0.89
CA LEU A 76 10.76 5.70 0.32
C LEU A 76 11.85 4.67 -0.02
N LEU A 77 11.61 3.83 -1.02
CA LEU A 77 12.55 2.83 -1.52
C LEU A 77 13.72 3.48 -2.29
N ALA A 78 13.45 4.48 -3.12
CA ALA A 78 14.44 5.11 -3.99
C ALA A 78 15.35 6.11 -3.25
N PHE A 79 14.79 6.98 -2.39
CA PHE A 79 15.51 8.12 -1.84
C PHE A 79 15.81 8.04 -0.34
N GLU A 80 15.15 7.13 0.40
CA GLU A 80 15.25 7.02 1.86
C GLU A 80 15.28 8.36 2.64
N PRO A 81 14.32 9.28 2.43
CA PRO A 81 14.35 10.58 3.08
C PRO A 81 14.09 10.44 4.59
N LYS A 82 15.16 10.49 5.40
CA LYS A 82 15.09 10.24 6.87
C LYS A 82 14.13 11.19 7.61
N ARG A 83 14.03 12.45 7.18
CA ARG A 83 13.19 13.47 7.82
C ARG A 83 11.72 13.41 7.40
N LEU A 84 11.45 13.07 6.14
CA LEU A 84 10.10 13.06 5.58
C LEU A 84 9.43 11.69 5.70
N ARG A 85 10.17 10.65 6.06
CA ARG A 85 9.63 9.29 6.21
C ARG A 85 8.37 9.21 7.07
N PRO A 86 8.35 9.66 8.34
CA PRO A 86 7.17 9.47 9.18
C PRO A 86 5.94 10.14 8.58
N LEU A 87 6.13 11.31 7.95
CA LEU A 87 5.05 12.01 7.23
C LEU A 87 4.54 11.18 6.05
N LEU A 88 5.44 10.65 5.22
CA LEU A 88 5.09 9.82 4.07
C LEU A 88 4.38 8.53 4.50
N GLU A 89 4.87 7.87 5.55
CA GLU A 89 4.24 6.66 6.11
C GLU A 89 2.84 6.97 6.64
N SER A 90 2.65 8.08 7.37
CA SER A 90 1.31 8.50 7.82
C SER A 90 0.36 8.82 6.67
N ILE A 91 0.85 9.45 5.59
CA ILE A 91 0.03 9.69 4.40
C ILE A 91 -0.37 8.35 3.76
N ALA A 92 0.57 7.40 3.63
CA ALA A 92 0.27 6.07 3.12
C ALA A 92 -0.75 5.31 3.99
N ASP A 93 -0.69 5.45 5.31
CA ASP A 93 -1.67 4.85 6.21
C ASP A 93 -3.07 5.42 5.96
N VAL A 94 -3.20 6.74 5.76
CA VAL A 94 -4.48 7.37 5.41
C VAL A 94 -5.04 6.81 4.11
N PHE A 95 -4.22 6.71 3.05
CA PHE A 95 -4.66 6.15 1.78
C PHE A 95 -4.97 4.65 1.86
N THR A 96 -4.28 3.92 2.73
CA THR A 96 -4.59 2.51 3.02
C THR A 96 -5.96 2.37 3.68
N ILE A 97 -6.30 3.26 4.62
CA ILE A 97 -7.63 3.30 5.24
C ILE A 97 -8.70 3.63 4.19
N ILE A 98 -8.45 4.61 3.31
CA ILE A 98 -9.36 4.94 2.20
C ILE A 98 -9.57 3.72 1.30
N ALA A 99 -8.49 3.08 0.86
CA ALA A 99 -8.55 1.89 0.02
C ALA A 99 -9.34 0.75 0.69
N LEU A 100 -9.13 0.52 1.99
CA LEU A 100 -9.87 -0.48 2.77
C LEU A 100 -11.36 -0.13 2.85
N PHE A 101 -11.69 1.13 3.15
CA PHE A 101 -13.07 1.59 3.23
C PHE A 101 -13.79 1.42 1.90
N THR A 102 -13.12 1.82 0.81
CA THR A 102 -13.63 1.62 -0.55
C THR A 102 -13.83 0.15 -0.88
N LEU A 103 -12.91 -0.73 -0.46
CA LEU A 103 -13.04 -2.17 -0.68
C LEU A 103 -14.27 -2.76 0.04
N ILE A 104 -14.54 -2.32 1.27
CA ILE A 104 -15.74 -2.73 2.04
C ILE A 104 -17.01 -2.20 1.39
N ALA A 105 -16.99 -0.99 0.85
CA ALA A 105 -18.13 -0.41 0.14
C ALA A 105 -18.43 -1.16 -1.18
N ILE A 106 -17.38 -1.60 -1.88
CA ILE A 106 -17.50 -2.35 -3.15
C ILE A 106 -17.97 -3.79 -2.92
N PHE A 107 -17.47 -4.45 -1.87
CA PHE A 107 -17.84 -5.82 -1.53
C PHE A 107 -18.74 -5.82 -0.29
N PRO A 108 -20.07 -5.78 -0.44
CA PRO A 108 -20.97 -5.97 0.67
C PRO A 108 -20.83 -7.41 1.16
N PHE A 109 -20.01 -7.62 2.19
CA PHE A 109 -19.90 -8.91 2.86
C PHE A 109 -21.18 -9.15 3.65
N ASP A 110 -22.15 -9.82 3.05
CA ASP A 110 -23.34 -10.29 3.74
C ASP A 110 -23.05 -11.67 4.36
N PHE A 111 -23.02 -11.73 5.68
CA PHE A 111 -22.86 -12.97 6.46
C PHE A 111 -24.18 -13.47 7.05
N SER A 112 -25.31 -12.90 6.64
CA SER A 112 -26.63 -13.23 7.22
C SER A 112 -27.10 -14.66 6.91
N ASP A 113 -26.55 -15.33 5.89
CA ASP A 113 -26.92 -16.69 5.47
C ASP A 113 -26.36 -17.84 6.35
N THR A 114 -25.85 -17.57 7.56
CA THR A 114 -25.26 -18.61 8.44
C THR A 114 -26.16 -19.16 9.55
N THR A 115 -27.48 -18.98 9.48
CA THR A 115 -28.43 -19.53 10.49
C THR A 115 -29.40 -20.55 9.91
#